data_AF-A0A8B8IRA8-F1
#
_entry.id   AF-A0A8B8IRA8-F1
#
_cell.length_a   1.000
_cell.length_b   1.000
_cell.length_c   1.000
_cell.angle_alpha   90.00
_cell.angle_beta   90.00
_cell.angle_gamma   90.00
#
_symmetry.space_group_name_H-M   'P 1'
#
loop_
_entity.id
_entity.type
_entity.pdbx_description
1 polymer ?
#
loop_
_entity_poly.entity_id
_entity_poly.type
_entity_poly.pdbx_seq_one_letter_code
_entity_poly.pdbx_strand_id
1 'polypeptide(L)'
;MVHNFTIYNLGTTNVMCYWFDETTTDLKASTYASLYIDYLKKIIEERPKDIVIFSDGCTSQNRNVVVSNALLRLAMEKNIVITQKFLEKGHTQMEVESVHSIIERKLKNREIYLPSQYSSITKEARLNPSPYEVATVEHTFFKDYSIKNNFIYDTIRPGRGTGVNCVVDLRALKYNPNGTIDYKLDYNDEFRPLPRRPKRIEPSLPPQLFTHRLPISKSKYEHLQQLKNFIPLDCHEFYDNLLYGNTYLLLIRFYLSFIID
;
A
#
# COMPACT_ATOMS: atom_id res chain seq x y z
N MET A 1 -1.96 3.03 16.21
CA MET A 1 -1.29 3.76 15.12
C MET A 1 -2.16 3.63 13.90
N VAL A 2 -2.42 4.75 13.23
CA VAL A 2 -3.34 4.84 12.09
C VAL A 2 -2.52 5.22 10.85
N HIS A 3 -2.82 4.62 9.72
CA HIS A 3 -2.08 4.76 8.47
C HIS A 3 -2.99 5.21 7.33
N ASN A 4 -2.44 5.99 6.41
CA ASN A 4 -3.09 6.39 5.17
C ASN A 4 -2.24 5.94 3.98
N PHE A 5 -2.82 5.16 3.07
CA PHE A 5 -2.25 4.89 1.76
C PHE A 5 -3.02 5.67 0.71
N THR A 6 -2.32 6.56 0.00
CA THR A 6 -2.92 7.51 -0.93
C THR A 6 -2.53 7.21 -2.37
N ILE A 7 -3.51 7.22 -3.27
CA ILE A 7 -3.32 7.09 -4.71
C ILE A 7 -3.87 8.35 -5.39
N TYR A 8 -3.04 8.99 -6.20
CA TYR A 8 -3.42 10.15 -7.00
C TYR A 8 -3.54 9.77 -8.47
N ASN A 9 -4.69 10.01 -9.09
CA ASN A 9 -4.88 9.82 -10.52
C ASN A 9 -4.49 11.09 -11.27
N LEU A 10 -3.36 11.06 -11.99
CA LEU A 10 -2.87 12.21 -12.77
C LEU A 10 -3.79 12.62 -13.92
N GLY A 11 -4.59 11.70 -14.46
CA GLY A 11 -5.49 11.99 -15.58
C GLY A 11 -6.79 12.67 -15.15
N THR A 12 -7.32 12.34 -13.97
CA THR A 12 -8.61 12.87 -13.48
C THR A 12 -8.48 13.81 -12.29
N THR A 13 -7.31 13.90 -11.66
CA THR A 13 -7.05 14.60 -10.39
C THR A 13 -7.84 14.04 -9.18
N ASN A 14 -8.50 12.89 -9.35
CA ASN A 14 -9.15 12.15 -8.27
C ASN A 14 -8.09 11.54 -7.36
N VAL A 15 -8.41 11.49 -6.07
CA VAL A 15 -7.51 10.99 -5.03
C VAL A 15 -8.28 10.03 -4.16
N MET A 16 -7.72 8.85 -3.97
CA MET A 16 -8.23 7.83 -3.06
C MET A 16 -7.30 7.71 -1.86
N CYS A 17 -7.85 7.84 -0.65
CA CYS A 17 -7.16 7.66 0.61
C CYS A 17 -7.71 6.43 1.34
N TYR A 18 -6.87 5.42 1.54
CA TYR A 18 -7.21 4.24 2.33
C TYR A 18 -6.70 4.39 3.76
N TRP A 19 -7.61 4.45 4.72
CA TRP A 19 -7.28 4.53 6.13
C TRP A 19 -7.44 3.17 6.81
N PHE A 20 -6.44 2.79 7.59
CA PHE A 20 -6.43 1.57 8.39
C PHE A 20 -5.55 1.74 9.61
N ASP A 21 -5.82 1.00 10.67
CA ASP A 21 -4.98 0.99 11.86
C ASP A 21 -4.25 -0.34 12.03
N GLU A 22 -3.34 -0.41 13.00
CA GLU A 22 -2.53 -1.59 13.29
C GLU A 22 -3.33 -2.83 13.73
N THR A 23 -4.60 -2.67 14.15
CA THR A 23 -5.51 -3.80 14.43
C THR A 23 -6.14 -4.34 13.15
N THR A 24 -6.11 -3.55 12.08
CA THR A 24 -6.70 -3.93 10.79
C THR A 24 -5.75 -4.81 9.98
N THR A 25 -4.46 -4.43 9.94
CA THR A 25 -3.45 -5.09 9.12
C THR A 25 -2.05 -4.80 9.65
N ASP A 26 -1.08 -5.62 9.26
CA ASP A 26 0.34 -5.28 9.36
C ASP A 26 0.79 -4.38 8.21
N LEU A 27 2.05 -3.92 8.25
CA LEU A 27 2.67 -3.09 7.20
C LEU A 27 3.52 -3.93 6.24
N LYS A 28 3.08 -5.16 5.91
CA LYS A 28 3.80 -6.03 4.96
C LYS A 28 3.30 -5.85 3.53
N ALA A 29 4.03 -6.42 2.58
CA ALA A 29 3.77 -6.25 1.17
C ALA A 29 2.37 -6.72 0.70
N SER A 30 1.76 -7.74 1.33
CA SER A 30 0.39 -8.18 1.00
C SER A 30 -0.67 -7.10 1.27
N THR A 31 -0.45 -6.26 2.28
CA THR A 31 -1.30 -5.12 2.61
C THR A 31 -1.35 -4.13 1.47
N TYR A 32 -0.17 -3.67 1.02
CA TYR A 32 -0.06 -2.74 -0.09
C TYR A 32 -0.53 -3.36 -1.41
N ALA A 33 -0.23 -4.63 -1.65
CA ALA A 33 -0.77 -5.35 -2.82
C ALA A 33 -2.30 -5.34 -2.85
N SER A 34 -2.97 -5.56 -1.72
CA SER A 34 -4.44 -5.51 -1.64
C SER A 34 -4.98 -4.12 -2.01
N LEU A 35 -4.33 -3.05 -1.53
CA LEU A 35 -4.71 -1.66 -1.81
C LEU A 35 -4.50 -1.30 -3.29
N TYR A 36 -3.37 -1.69 -3.88
CA TYR A 36 -3.13 -1.55 -5.32
C TYR A 36 -4.21 -2.26 -6.14
N ILE A 37 -4.50 -3.53 -5.83
CA ILE A 37 -5.43 -4.34 -6.62
C ILE A 37 -6.87 -3.81 -6.51
N ASP A 38 -7.31 -3.37 -5.34
CA ASP A 38 -8.64 -2.76 -5.17
C ASP A 38 -8.81 -1.51 -6.05
N TYR A 39 -7.86 -0.58 -5.97
CA TYR A 39 -7.93 0.65 -6.76
C TYR A 39 -7.82 0.37 -8.27
N LEU A 40 -6.88 -0.48 -8.67
CA LEU A 40 -6.67 -0.80 -10.08
C LEU A 40 -7.89 -1.51 -10.69
N LYS A 41 -8.57 -2.39 -9.94
CA LYS A 41 -9.80 -3.02 -10.43
C LYS A 41 -10.90 -2.00 -10.72
N LYS A 42 -11.09 -1.02 -9.84
CA LYS A 42 -12.07 0.07 -10.05
C LYS A 42 -11.78 0.87 -11.32
N ILE A 43 -10.53 1.30 -11.52
CA ILE A 43 -10.19 2.08 -12.73
C ILE A 43 -10.21 1.24 -14.01
N ILE A 44 -9.92 -0.07 -13.94
CA ILE A 44 -9.93 -0.95 -15.13
C ILE A 44 -11.36 -1.11 -15.67
N GLU A 45 -12.37 -1.10 -14.78
CA GLU A 45 -13.78 -1.13 -15.19
C GLU A 45 -14.15 0.10 -16.04
N GLU A 46 -13.42 1.21 -15.90
CA GLU A 46 -13.54 2.42 -16.72
C GLU A 46 -12.84 2.30 -18.10
N ARG A 47 -12.24 1.13 -18.41
CA ARG A 47 -11.62 0.73 -19.70
C ARG A 47 -10.36 1.51 -20.17
N PRO A 48 -9.35 1.76 -19.33
CA PRO A 48 -8.03 2.21 -19.80
C PRO A 48 -7.33 1.10 -20.61
N LYS A 49 -6.64 1.47 -21.71
CA LYS A 49 -5.85 0.52 -22.52
C LYS A 49 -4.53 0.13 -21.86
N ASP A 50 -3.86 1.10 -21.26
CA ASP A 50 -2.56 0.93 -20.60
C ASP A 50 -2.56 1.67 -19.27
N ILE A 51 -1.96 1.07 -18.24
CA ILE A 51 -1.84 1.65 -16.90
C ILE A 51 -0.38 1.95 -16.61
N VAL A 52 -0.10 3.19 -16.20
CA VAL A 52 1.24 3.59 -15.72
C VAL A 52 1.14 4.04 -14.27
N ILE A 53 1.85 3.34 -13.39
CA ILE A 53 1.97 3.62 -11.97
C ILE A 53 3.31 4.31 -11.75
N PHE A 54 3.29 5.46 -11.08
CA PHE A 54 4.48 6.09 -10.53
C PHE A 54 4.48 5.88 -9.03
N SER A 55 5.56 5.32 -8.48
CA SER A 55 5.70 5.09 -7.05
C SER A 55 7.09 5.48 -6.57
N ASP A 56 7.23 5.71 -5.27
CA ASP A 56 8.55 5.84 -4.66
C ASP A 56 9.36 4.52 -4.77
N GLY A 57 10.64 4.58 -4.37
CA GLY A 57 11.52 3.43 -4.35
C GLY A 57 11.39 2.52 -3.12
N CYS A 58 10.34 2.64 -2.31
CA CYS A 58 10.22 1.91 -1.05
C CYS A 58 10.09 0.40 -1.27
N THR A 59 11.06 -0.37 -0.81
CA THR A 59 11.13 -1.81 -1.06
C THR A 59 10.11 -2.62 -0.27
N SER A 60 9.63 -2.14 0.87
CA SER A 60 8.59 -2.86 1.63
C SER A 60 7.20 -2.66 1.03
N GLN A 61 6.92 -1.46 0.51
CA GLN A 61 5.60 -1.05 0.04
C GLN A 61 5.40 -1.29 -1.44
N ASN A 62 6.31 -0.77 -2.27
CA ASN A 62 6.09 -0.61 -3.71
C ASN A 62 7.01 -1.50 -4.53
N ARG A 63 8.30 -1.54 -4.19
CA ARG A 63 9.34 -2.20 -4.97
C ARG A 63 9.69 -3.58 -4.40
N ASN A 64 8.74 -4.51 -4.49
CA ASN A 64 8.93 -5.90 -4.07
C ASN A 64 8.23 -6.92 -4.98
N VAL A 65 8.61 -8.17 -4.77
CA VAL A 65 8.11 -9.33 -5.53
C VAL A 65 6.63 -9.63 -5.28
N VAL A 66 6.10 -9.32 -4.09
CA VAL A 66 4.69 -9.59 -3.74
C VAL A 66 3.76 -8.68 -4.53
N VAL A 67 3.98 -7.36 -4.48
CA VAL A 67 3.24 -6.38 -5.27
C VAL A 67 3.43 -6.64 -6.77
N SER A 68 4.66 -6.95 -7.20
CA SER A 68 4.93 -7.26 -8.61
C SER A 68 4.16 -8.48 -9.12
N ASN A 69 4.06 -9.57 -8.34
CA ASN A 69 3.26 -10.72 -8.74
C ASN A 69 1.76 -10.42 -8.69
N ALA A 70 1.29 -9.60 -7.74
CA ALA A 70 -0.11 -9.17 -7.70
C ALA A 70 -0.48 -8.36 -8.96
N LEU A 71 0.35 -7.39 -9.34
CA LEU A 71 0.16 -6.58 -10.55
C LEU A 71 0.23 -7.44 -11.82
N LEU A 72 1.18 -8.38 -11.90
CA LEU A 72 1.28 -9.31 -13.02
C LEU A 72 0.02 -10.16 -13.18
N ARG A 73 -0.50 -10.69 -12.07
CA ARG A 73 -1.75 -11.47 -12.08
C ARG A 73 -2.93 -10.64 -12.56
N LEU A 74 -3.03 -9.38 -12.13
CA LEU A 74 -4.07 -8.47 -12.60
C LEU A 74 -3.94 -8.18 -14.09
N ALA A 75 -2.72 -7.95 -14.58
CA ALA A 75 -2.43 -7.73 -15.99
C ALA A 75 -2.87 -8.94 -16.84
N MET A 76 -2.61 -10.16 -16.37
CA MET A 76 -3.08 -11.40 -17.01
C MET A 76 -4.60 -11.55 -16.95
N GLU A 77 -5.23 -11.34 -15.79
CA GLU A 77 -6.68 -11.49 -15.58
C GLU A 77 -7.48 -10.53 -16.48
N LYS A 78 -7.02 -9.29 -16.59
CA LYS A 78 -7.71 -8.24 -17.34
C LYS A 78 -7.21 -8.08 -18.77
N ASN A 79 -6.20 -8.86 -19.17
CA ASN A 79 -5.54 -8.78 -20.46
C ASN A 79 -5.08 -7.35 -20.82
N ILE A 80 -4.38 -6.70 -19.89
CA ILE A 80 -3.86 -5.33 -20.03
C ILE A 80 -2.36 -5.28 -19.75
N VAL A 81 -1.71 -4.18 -20.12
CA VAL A 81 -0.34 -3.89 -19.73
C VAL A 81 -0.33 -2.91 -18.55
N ILE A 82 0.41 -3.27 -17.51
CA ILE A 82 0.66 -2.38 -16.36
C ILE A 82 2.15 -2.06 -16.33
N THR A 83 2.51 -0.78 -16.26
CA THR A 83 3.90 -0.32 -16.13
C THR A 83 4.07 0.38 -14.80
N GLN A 84 4.92 -0.14 -13.92
CA GLN A 84 5.31 0.53 -12.68
C GLN A 84 6.67 1.19 -12.85
N LYS A 85 6.74 2.50 -12.63
CA LYS A 85 7.96 3.30 -12.65
C LYS A 85 8.30 3.71 -11.21
N PHE A 86 9.56 3.52 -10.84
CA PHE A 86 10.05 3.90 -9.51
C PHE A 86 10.85 5.19 -9.62
N LEU A 87 10.53 6.18 -8.79
CA LEU A 87 11.25 7.46 -8.74
C LEU A 87 12.57 7.33 -7.97
N GLU A 88 13.56 8.13 -8.35
CA GLU A 88 14.83 8.27 -7.62
C GLU A 88 14.69 9.16 -6.39
N LYS A 89 15.51 8.87 -5.37
CA LYS A 89 15.57 9.69 -4.16
C LYS A 89 16.05 11.09 -4.53
N GLY A 90 15.27 12.11 -4.22
CA GLY A 90 15.58 13.52 -4.52
C GLY A 90 14.81 14.11 -5.69
N HIS A 91 14.13 13.28 -6.49
CA HIS A 91 13.17 13.70 -7.53
C HIS A 91 11.74 13.25 -7.20
N THR A 92 11.43 13.14 -5.91
CA THR A 92 10.24 12.48 -5.38
C THR A 92 9.02 13.38 -5.23
N GLN A 93 9.04 14.64 -5.69
CA GLN A 93 7.88 15.52 -5.62
C GLN A 93 6.69 14.93 -6.39
N MET A 94 5.87 14.18 -5.68
CA MET A 94 4.67 13.52 -6.17
C MET A 94 3.46 14.31 -5.69
N GLU A 95 2.39 14.31 -6.49
CA GLU A 95 1.11 14.91 -6.09
C GLU A 95 0.56 14.33 -4.78
N VAL A 96 0.94 13.10 -4.45
CA VAL A 96 0.59 12.46 -3.17
C VAL A 96 1.20 13.21 -1.98
N GLU A 97 2.39 13.82 -2.10
CA GLU A 97 3.00 14.63 -1.04
C GLU A 97 2.17 15.90 -0.75
N SER A 98 1.60 16.51 -1.81
CA SER A 98 0.71 17.67 -1.65
C SER A 98 -0.58 17.30 -0.92
N VAL A 99 -1.14 16.12 -1.23
CA VAL A 99 -2.31 15.56 -0.52
C VAL A 99 -2.01 15.37 0.97
N HIS A 100 -0.90 14.72 1.31
CA HIS A 100 -0.53 14.50 2.71
C HIS A 100 -0.33 15.82 3.46
N SER A 101 0.39 16.78 2.87
CA SER A 101 0.58 18.12 3.47
C SER A 101 -0.76 18.83 3.75
N ILE A 102 -1.74 18.71 2.86
CA ILE A 102 -3.06 19.33 3.05
C ILE A 102 -3.84 18.62 4.17
N ILE A 103 -3.81 17.29 4.22
CA ILE A 103 -4.44 16.50 5.29
C ILE A 103 -3.80 16.82 6.63
N GLU A 104 -2.47 16.81 6.74
CA GLU A 104 -1.72 17.14 7.96
C GLU A 104 -2.06 18.53 8.48
N ARG A 105 -2.11 19.53 7.59
CA ARG A 105 -2.52 20.89 7.96
C ARG A 105 -3.94 20.94 8.53
N LYS A 106 -4.84 20.06 8.08
CA LYS A 106 -6.22 19.96 8.55
C LYS A 106 -6.36 19.16 9.84
N LEU A 107 -5.47 18.20 10.06
CA LEU A 107 -5.34 17.46 11.32
C LEU A 107 -4.73 18.32 12.43
N LYS A 108 -3.85 19.28 12.07
CA LYS A 108 -3.20 20.17 13.04
C LYS A 108 -4.23 20.93 13.88
N ASN A 109 -4.02 20.93 15.20
CA ASN A 109 -4.87 21.57 16.20
C ASN A 109 -6.32 21.04 16.23
N ARG A 110 -6.57 19.80 15.78
CA ARG A 110 -7.84 19.10 16.00
C ARG A 110 -7.68 18.04 17.07
N GLU A 111 -8.71 17.91 17.90
CA GLU A 111 -8.84 16.78 18.80
C GLU A 111 -9.33 15.56 18.02
N ILE A 112 -8.56 14.47 18.10
CA ILE A 112 -8.86 13.22 17.40
C ILE A 112 -8.89 12.11 18.44
N TYR A 113 -10.06 11.53 18.63
CA TYR A 113 -10.35 10.51 19.63
C TYR A 113 -10.59 9.13 19.01
N LEU A 114 -10.96 9.04 17.73
CA LEU A 114 -11.25 7.79 17.03
C LEU A 114 -10.58 7.72 15.66
N PRO A 115 -10.13 6.52 15.21
CA PRO A 115 -9.59 6.34 13.86
C PRO A 115 -10.56 6.78 12.75
N SER A 116 -11.86 6.62 12.96
CA SER A 116 -12.90 7.03 11.99
C SER A 116 -12.89 8.54 11.69
N GLN A 117 -12.44 9.37 12.63
CA GLN A 117 -12.39 10.83 12.44
C GLN A 117 -11.32 11.25 11.41
N TYR A 118 -10.24 10.47 11.23
CA TYR A 118 -9.26 10.73 10.17
C TYR A 118 -9.91 10.70 8.78
N SER A 119 -10.85 9.80 8.57
CA SER A 119 -11.57 9.69 7.29
C SER A 119 -12.44 10.92 7.01
N SER A 120 -13.14 11.43 8.02
CA SER A 120 -13.93 12.66 7.90
C SER A 120 -13.04 13.88 7.63
N ILE A 121 -11.96 14.04 8.39
CA ILE A 121 -11.02 15.15 8.23
C ILE A 121 -10.35 15.11 6.84
N THR A 122 -10.04 13.92 6.34
CA THR A 122 -9.48 13.74 5.00
C THR A 122 -10.43 14.22 3.92
N LYS A 123 -11.74 13.92 4.00
CA LYS A 123 -12.72 14.43 3.04
C LYS A 123 -12.81 15.95 3.04
N GLU A 124 -12.71 16.58 4.21
CA GLU A 124 -12.70 18.04 4.38
C GLU A 124 -11.40 18.71 3.91
N ALA A 125 -10.34 17.93 3.68
CA ALA A 125 -9.02 18.46 3.46
C ALA A 125 -8.90 19.20 2.12
N ARG A 126 -9.64 18.73 1.10
CA ARG A 126 -9.74 19.35 -0.22
C ARG A 126 -11.20 19.63 -0.56
N LEU A 127 -11.48 20.81 -1.09
CA LEU A 127 -12.81 21.16 -1.63
C LEU A 127 -12.79 21.19 -3.16
N ASN A 128 -11.75 21.78 -3.75
CA ASN A 128 -11.57 21.89 -5.19
C ASN A 128 -10.40 21.01 -5.67
N PRO A 129 -10.51 20.32 -6.82
CA PRO A 129 -11.69 20.24 -7.69
C PRO A 129 -12.82 19.38 -7.08
N SER A 130 -12.51 18.51 -6.13
CA SER A 130 -13.46 17.68 -5.40
C SER A 130 -12.88 17.22 -4.05
N PRO A 131 -13.73 16.86 -3.07
CA PRO A 131 -13.29 16.14 -1.87
C PRO A 131 -12.49 14.88 -2.20
N TYR A 132 -11.56 14.51 -1.32
CA TYR A 132 -10.86 13.24 -1.44
C TYR A 132 -11.83 12.08 -1.25
N GLU A 133 -11.68 11.04 -2.07
CA GLU A 133 -12.36 9.77 -1.85
C GLU A 133 -11.66 9.05 -0.70
N VAL A 134 -12.44 8.47 0.20
CA VAL A 134 -11.89 7.86 1.41
C VAL A 134 -12.53 6.49 1.66
N ALA A 135 -11.68 5.49 1.87
CA ALA A 135 -12.05 4.15 2.28
C ALA A 135 -11.42 3.83 3.64
N THR A 136 -12.24 3.68 4.68
CA THR A 136 -11.81 3.03 5.93
C THR A 136 -11.91 1.53 5.71
N VAL A 137 -10.77 0.83 5.71
CA VAL A 137 -10.74 -0.61 5.40
C VAL A 137 -10.68 -1.43 6.68
N GLU A 138 -11.31 -2.59 6.64
CA GLU A 138 -11.34 -3.58 7.72
C GLU A 138 -10.39 -4.75 7.42
N HIS A 139 -10.05 -5.55 8.43
CA HIS A 139 -9.15 -6.71 8.28
C HIS A 139 -9.59 -7.71 7.19
N THR A 140 -10.90 -7.78 6.88
CA THR A 140 -11.48 -8.63 5.83
C THR A 140 -11.17 -8.18 4.41
N PHE A 141 -10.77 -6.91 4.24
CA PHE A 141 -10.37 -6.33 2.96
C PHE A 141 -9.09 -6.98 2.42
N PHE A 142 -8.14 -7.28 3.31
CA PHE A 142 -6.79 -7.69 2.92
C PHE A 142 -6.72 -9.16 2.50
N LYS A 143 -5.98 -9.40 1.42
CA LYS A 143 -5.73 -10.74 0.86
C LYS A 143 -4.25 -11.10 0.93
N ASP A 144 -3.95 -12.38 1.07
CA ASP A 144 -2.58 -12.85 1.15
C ASP A 144 -1.96 -13.08 -0.23
N TYR A 145 -1.18 -12.10 -0.66
CA TYR A 145 -0.37 -12.16 -1.88
C TYR A 145 1.04 -12.69 -1.62
N SER A 146 1.40 -13.10 -0.41
CA SER A 146 2.75 -13.51 -0.03
C SER A 146 3.01 -15.02 -0.15
N ILE A 147 1.99 -15.80 -0.51
CA ILE A 147 2.08 -17.25 -0.71
C ILE A 147 3.03 -17.57 -1.87
N LYS A 148 4.24 -18.02 -1.56
CA LYS A 148 5.30 -18.24 -2.58
C LYS A 148 4.94 -19.24 -3.66
N ASN A 149 4.15 -20.27 -3.34
CA ASN A 149 3.68 -21.26 -4.32
C ASN A 149 2.79 -20.63 -5.41
N ASN A 150 2.23 -19.46 -5.13
CA ASN A 150 1.39 -18.70 -6.04
C ASN A 150 2.21 -17.71 -6.91
N PHE A 151 3.52 -17.56 -6.69
CA PHE A 151 4.32 -16.60 -7.45
C PHE A 151 4.66 -17.13 -8.84
N ILE A 152 4.45 -16.29 -9.84
CA ILE A 152 4.95 -16.49 -11.20
C ILE A 152 6.46 -16.21 -11.22
N TYR A 153 6.90 -15.16 -10.52
CA TYR A 153 8.32 -14.82 -10.35
C TYR A 153 8.72 -14.92 -8.87
N ASP A 154 9.69 -15.77 -8.55
CA ASP A 154 10.24 -15.89 -7.19
C ASP A 154 11.01 -14.64 -6.73
N THR A 155 11.47 -13.83 -7.67
CA THR A 155 12.19 -12.59 -7.41
C THR A 155 12.07 -11.65 -8.60
N ILE A 156 12.06 -10.35 -8.31
CA ILE A 156 12.17 -9.28 -9.31
C ILE A 156 13.61 -8.78 -9.48
N ARG A 157 14.59 -9.39 -8.79
CA ARG A 157 16.00 -9.00 -8.87
C ARG A 157 16.60 -9.39 -10.23
N PRO A 158 17.10 -8.45 -11.05
CA PRO A 158 17.72 -8.79 -12.33
C PRO A 158 19.04 -9.55 -12.18
N GLY A 159 19.94 -9.12 -11.29
CA GLY A 159 21.27 -9.72 -11.14
C GLY A 159 21.26 -11.09 -10.43
N ARG A 160 22.16 -12.00 -10.85
CA ARG A 160 22.30 -13.37 -10.29
C ARG A 160 23.42 -13.54 -9.25
N GLY A 161 24.22 -12.50 -8.97
CA GLY A 161 25.30 -12.54 -7.98
C GLY A 161 25.25 -11.37 -6.99
N THR A 162 25.97 -11.44 -5.87
CA THR A 162 26.07 -10.37 -4.88
C THR A 162 26.62 -9.08 -5.51
N GLY A 163 26.02 -7.92 -5.21
CA GLY A 163 26.47 -6.62 -5.75
C GLY A 163 26.10 -6.33 -7.21
N VAL A 164 25.46 -7.27 -7.92
CA VAL A 164 25.01 -7.06 -9.31
C VAL A 164 23.50 -6.78 -9.33
N ASN A 165 23.09 -5.68 -9.95
CA ASN A 165 21.72 -5.26 -10.30
C ASN A 165 20.66 -5.80 -9.33
N CYS A 166 20.58 -5.14 -8.18
CA CYS A 166 19.65 -5.38 -7.09
C CYS A 166 18.25 -4.84 -7.41
N VAL A 167 17.27 -5.17 -6.56
CA VAL A 167 15.91 -4.64 -6.68
C VAL A 167 15.92 -3.10 -6.60
N VAL A 168 16.81 -2.52 -5.80
CA VAL A 168 16.99 -1.07 -5.66
C VAL A 168 17.51 -0.36 -6.93
N ASP A 169 17.98 -1.12 -7.92
CA ASP A 169 18.46 -0.56 -9.18
C ASP A 169 17.34 -0.46 -10.24
N LEU A 170 16.22 -1.16 -10.04
CA LEU A 170 15.07 -1.10 -10.95
C LEU A 170 14.49 0.31 -11.05
N ARG A 171 14.32 0.79 -12.28
CA ARG A 171 13.65 2.06 -12.61
C ARG A 171 12.25 1.88 -13.15
N ALA A 172 12.00 0.77 -13.83
CA ALA A 172 10.66 0.38 -14.24
C ALA A 172 10.49 -1.14 -14.32
N LEU A 173 9.27 -1.59 -14.10
CA LEU A 173 8.79 -2.94 -14.41
C LEU A 173 7.55 -2.82 -15.31
N LYS A 174 7.49 -3.65 -16.34
CA LYS A 174 6.33 -3.78 -17.23
C LYS A 174 5.77 -5.18 -17.07
N TYR A 175 4.52 -5.26 -16.66
CA TYR A 175 3.77 -6.48 -16.45
C TYR A 175 2.92 -6.76 -17.69
N ASN A 176 3.26 -7.83 -18.41
CA ASN A 176 2.61 -8.18 -19.67
C ASN A 176 1.48 -9.21 -19.42
N PRO A 177 0.39 -9.17 -20.21
CA PRO A 177 -0.76 -10.07 -20.04
C PRO A 177 -0.43 -11.54 -20.34
N ASN A 178 0.69 -11.82 -21.02
CA ASN A 178 1.20 -13.17 -21.26
C ASN A 178 1.96 -13.78 -20.06
N GLY A 179 2.03 -13.07 -18.93
CA GLY A 179 2.69 -13.56 -17.71
C GLY A 179 4.19 -13.29 -17.65
N THR A 180 4.74 -12.42 -18.49
CA THR A 180 6.14 -11.99 -18.41
C THR A 180 6.29 -10.62 -17.75
N ILE A 181 7.48 -10.38 -17.19
CA ILE A 181 7.91 -9.07 -16.69
C ILE A 181 9.09 -8.59 -17.52
N ASP A 182 9.02 -7.36 -18.01
CA ASP A 182 10.17 -6.63 -18.56
C ASP A 182 10.63 -5.56 -17.56
N TYR A 183 11.90 -5.14 -17.64
CA TYR A 183 12.48 -4.19 -16.69
C TYR A 183 13.38 -3.14 -17.38
N LYS A 184 13.64 -2.06 -16.64
CA LYS A 184 14.65 -1.04 -16.95
C LYS A 184 15.55 -0.75 -15.74
N LEU A 185 16.81 -0.41 -15.99
CA LEU A 185 17.77 0.05 -14.97
C LEU A 185 18.07 1.54 -15.08
N ASP A 186 17.92 2.12 -16.28
CA ASP A 186 17.88 3.56 -16.52
C ASP A 186 16.51 3.97 -17.10
N TYR A 187 16.07 5.21 -16.91
CA TYR A 187 14.80 5.67 -17.49
C TYR A 187 14.82 5.72 -19.02
N ASN A 188 16.00 5.98 -19.59
CA ASN A 188 16.23 6.08 -21.03
C ASN A 188 16.45 4.72 -21.71
N ASP A 189 16.67 3.65 -20.94
CA ASP A 189 16.83 2.30 -21.48
C ASP A 189 15.56 1.84 -22.22
N GLU A 190 15.70 0.93 -23.16
CA GLU A 190 14.57 0.14 -23.64
C GLU A 190 14.19 -0.96 -22.62
N PHE A 191 12.92 -1.36 -22.60
CA PHE A 191 12.49 -2.49 -21.78
C PHE A 191 13.17 -3.78 -22.26
N ARG A 192 13.73 -4.54 -21.33
CA ARG A 192 14.30 -5.87 -21.60
C ARG A 192 13.58 -6.92 -20.76
N PRO A 193 13.45 -8.17 -21.25
CA PRO A 193 12.88 -9.25 -20.45
C PRO A 193 13.62 -9.42 -19.14
N LEU A 194 12.88 -9.52 -18.03
CA LEU A 194 13.48 -9.82 -16.73
C LEU A 194 14.19 -11.19 -16.82
N PRO A 195 15.48 -11.31 -16.47
CA PRO A 195 16.29 -12.52 -16.68
C PRO A 195 16.00 -13.62 -15.64
N ARG A 196 14.71 -13.83 -15.36
CA ARG A 196 14.12 -14.80 -14.46
C ARG A 196 13.07 -15.60 -15.22
N ARG A 197 13.03 -16.90 -14.96
CA ARG A 197 12.09 -17.79 -15.62
C ARG A 197 10.73 -17.71 -14.91
N PRO A 198 9.64 -17.32 -15.58
CA PRO A 198 8.31 -17.37 -14.99
C PRO A 198 7.89 -18.82 -14.75
N LYS A 199 7.22 -19.06 -13.63
CA LYS A 199 6.55 -20.32 -13.31
C LYS A 199 5.18 -20.37 -13.97
N ARG A 200 4.79 -21.56 -14.42
CA ARG A 200 3.40 -21.82 -14.83
C ARG A 200 2.59 -22.14 -13.57
N ILE A 201 1.75 -21.21 -13.16
CA ILE A 201 0.89 -21.32 -11.98
C ILE A 201 -0.56 -21.16 -12.45
N GLU A 202 -1.43 -22.04 -11.99
CA GLU A 202 -2.87 -21.92 -12.27
C GLU A 202 -3.44 -20.70 -11.53
N PRO A 203 -4.35 -19.93 -12.15
CA PRO A 203 -4.98 -18.79 -11.48
C PRO A 203 -5.69 -19.23 -10.20
N SER A 204 -5.32 -18.61 -9.08
CA SER A 204 -5.97 -18.81 -7.79
C SER A 204 -6.24 -17.47 -7.12
N LEU A 205 -7.44 -17.35 -6.56
CA LEU A 205 -7.81 -16.18 -5.77
C LEU A 205 -6.99 -16.20 -4.47
N PRO A 206 -6.35 -15.09 -4.09
CA PRO A 206 -5.62 -15.02 -2.83
C PRO A 206 -6.60 -15.16 -1.66
N PRO A 207 -6.28 -15.97 -0.64
CA PRO A 207 -7.11 -16.10 0.55
C PRO A 207 -7.09 -14.80 1.37
N GLN A 208 -7.92 -14.72 2.41
CA GLN A 208 -7.92 -13.59 3.32
C GLN A 208 -6.59 -13.54 4.10
N LEU A 209 -6.00 -12.35 4.25
CA LEU A 209 -4.72 -12.18 4.95
C LEU A 209 -4.87 -12.40 6.46
N PHE A 210 -5.99 -11.94 7.03
CA PHE A 210 -6.31 -12.09 8.44
C PHE A 210 -7.75 -12.58 8.60
N THR A 211 -7.98 -13.53 9.50
CA THR A 211 -9.33 -14.03 9.81
C THR A 211 -10.04 -13.21 10.90
N HIS A 212 -9.30 -12.38 11.62
CA HIS A 212 -9.76 -11.52 12.72
C HIS A 212 -8.87 -10.27 12.80
N ARG A 213 -9.29 -9.26 13.55
CA ARG A 213 -8.46 -8.09 13.85
C ARG A 213 -7.21 -8.50 14.63
N LEU A 214 -6.09 -7.83 14.37
CA LEU A 214 -4.82 -8.08 15.02
C LEU A 214 -4.81 -7.50 16.45
N PRO A 215 -4.24 -8.21 17.44
CA PRO A 215 -4.09 -7.68 18.77
C PRO A 215 -2.97 -6.65 18.85
N ILE A 216 -3.19 -5.60 19.64
CA ILE A 216 -2.12 -4.67 20.03
C ILE A 216 -1.28 -5.24 21.17
N SER A 217 -0.12 -4.62 21.45
CA SER A 217 0.66 -5.02 22.62
C SER A 217 -0.08 -4.69 23.91
N LYS A 218 0.08 -5.57 24.91
CA LYS A 218 -0.52 -5.36 26.24
C LYS A 218 -0.17 -4.00 26.84
N SER A 219 1.11 -3.60 26.77
CA SER A 219 1.54 -2.28 27.26
C SER A 219 0.84 -1.12 26.53
N LYS A 220 0.66 -1.22 25.20
CA LYS A 220 -0.06 -0.19 24.45
C LYS A 220 -1.53 -0.13 24.85
N TYR A 221 -2.17 -1.29 25.02
CA TYR A 221 -3.55 -1.37 25.50
C TYR A 221 -3.68 -0.68 26.87
N GLU A 222 -2.81 -1.02 27.83
CA GLU A 222 -2.82 -0.41 29.17
C GLU A 222 -2.63 1.11 29.11
N HIS A 223 -1.72 1.62 28.28
CA HIS A 223 -1.55 3.07 28.08
C HIS A 223 -2.81 3.71 27.47
N LEU A 224 -3.44 3.07 26.49
CA LEU A 224 -4.70 3.56 25.92
C LEU A 224 -5.80 3.61 26.97
N GLN A 225 -5.91 2.60 27.83
CA GLN A 225 -6.86 2.58 28.95
C GLN A 225 -6.64 3.72 29.94
N GLN A 226 -5.39 4.11 30.20
CA GLN A 226 -5.07 5.28 31.02
C GLN A 226 -5.47 6.60 30.33
N LEU A 227 -5.25 6.69 29.01
CA LEU A 227 -5.60 7.87 28.21
C LEU A 227 -7.12 8.08 28.08
N LYS A 228 -7.94 7.02 28.26
CA LYS A 228 -9.41 7.14 28.21
C LYS A 228 -9.97 8.19 29.18
N ASN A 229 -9.27 8.49 30.28
CA ASN A 229 -9.70 9.53 31.22
C ASN A 229 -9.72 10.94 30.60
N PHE A 230 -9.04 11.13 29.46
CA PHE A 230 -8.95 12.40 28.74
C PHE A 230 -9.73 12.39 27.42
N ILE A 231 -10.52 11.35 27.14
CA ILE A 231 -11.33 11.26 25.92
C ILE A 231 -12.83 11.21 26.26
N PRO A 232 -13.70 11.74 25.38
CA PRO A 232 -15.15 11.66 25.53
C PRO A 232 -15.67 10.22 25.73
N LEU A 233 -16.68 10.06 26.59
CA LEU A 233 -17.23 8.76 27.00
C LEU A 233 -17.77 7.92 25.83
N ASP A 234 -18.33 8.57 24.81
CA ASP A 234 -18.83 7.92 23.60
C ASP A 234 -17.73 7.26 22.74
N CYS A 235 -16.46 7.62 22.97
CA CYS A 235 -15.32 7.02 22.31
C CYS A 235 -14.76 5.79 23.06
N HIS A 236 -15.18 5.55 24.31
CA HIS A 236 -14.55 4.55 25.19
C HIS A 236 -14.73 3.13 24.70
N GLU A 237 -15.91 2.81 24.15
CA GLU A 237 -16.26 1.47 23.65
C GLU A 237 -15.26 0.97 22.59
N PHE A 238 -14.74 1.87 21.74
CA PHE A 238 -13.72 1.52 20.76
C PHE A 238 -12.47 0.94 21.44
N TYR A 239 -11.98 1.61 22.49
CA TYR A 239 -10.76 1.21 23.20
C TYR A 239 -10.94 -0.02 24.07
N ASP A 240 -12.13 -0.19 24.66
CA ASP A 240 -12.46 -1.35 25.50
C ASP A 240 -12.51 -2.66 24.70
N ASN A 241 -12.89 -2.57 23.43
CA ASN A 241 -13.01 -3.73 22.54
C ASN A 241 -11.71 -4.06 21.78
N LEU A 242 -10.60 -3.37 22.05
CA LEU A 242 -9.32 -3.68 21.40
C LEU A 242 -8.76 -5.02 21.91
N LEU A 243 -8.47 -5.92 20.97
CA LEU A 243 -7.75 -7.16 21.28
C LEU A 243 -6.30 -6.83 21.68
N TYR A 244 -5.77 -7.51 22.69
CA TYR A 244 -4.39 -7.31 23.14
C TYR A 244 -3.71 -8.60 23.56
N GLY A 245 -2.38 -8.63 23.49
CA GLY A 245 -1.58 -9.80 23.88
C GLY A 245 -0.08 -9.51 23.99
N ASN A 246 0.71 -10.55 24.28
CA ASN A 246 2.17 -10.48 24.26
C ASN A 246 2.66 -10.53 22.81
N THR A 247 2.61 -9.39 22.12
CA THR A 247 3.22 -9.24 20.79
C THR A 247 4.71 -8.98 20.96
N TYR A 248 5.55 -9.97 20.65
CA TYR A 248 6.98 -9.78 20.43
C TYR A 248 7.22 -9.06 19.09
N LEU A 249 6.76 -7.81 18.98
CA LEU A 249 7.03 -6.98 17.80
C LEU A 249 8.33 -6.22 18.04
N LEU A 250 9.41 -6.72 17.44
CA LEU A 250 10.65 -5.98 17.21
C LEU A 250 10.30 -4.67 16.47
N LEU A 251 10.27 -3.57 17.22
CA LEU A 251 10.18 -2.21 16.71
C LEU A 251 11.49 -1.87 15.96
N ILE A 252 11.61 -2.32 14.73
CA ILE A 252 12.63 -1.80 13.80
C ILE A 252 11.99 -0.61 13.07
N ARG A 253 12.35 0.61 13.48
CA ARG A 253 12.03 1.85 12.76
C ARG A 253 12.64 1.80 11.36
N PHE A 254 11.83 1.52 10.34
CA PHE A 254 12.12 1.93 8.97
C PHE A 254 11.36 3.24 8.72
N TYR A 255 12.06 4.28 8.24
CA TYR A 255 11.44 5.56 7.86
C TYR A 255 10.31 5.31 6.86
N LEU A 256 9.07 5.40 7.34
CA LEU A 256 7.87 5.67 6.52
C LEU A 256 7.65 7.19 6.57
N SER A 257 7.09 7.77 5.50
CA SER A 257 6.48 9.10 5.61
C SER A 257 5.34 9.00 6.64
N PHE A 258 5.61 9.50 7.84
CA PHE A 258 4.73 9.41 9.00
C PHE A 258 3.58 10.41 8.86
N ILE A 259 2.35 9.94 9.07
CA ILE A 259 1.32 10.77 9.67
C ILE A 259 1.48 10.58 11.19
N ILE A 260 2.29 11.49 11.76
CA ILE A 260 2.35 11.98 13.15
C ILE A 260 2.51 10.91 14.26
N ASP A 261 3.73 10.86 14.84
CA ASP A 261 3.98 10.47 16.25
C ASP A 261 3.41 11.58 17.17
#